data_AF-A0A090S4E6-F1
#
_entry.id   AF-A0A090S4E6-F1
#
_cell.length_a   1.000
_cell.length_b   1.000
_cell.length_c   1.000
_cell.angle_alpha   90.00
_cell.angle_beta   90.00
_cell.angle_gamma   90.00
#
_symmetry.space_group_name_H-M   'P 1'
#
loop_
_entity.id
_entity.type
_entity.pdbx_description
1 polymer ?
#
loop_
_entity_poly.entity_id
_entity_poly.type
_entity_poly.pdbx_seq_one_letter_code
_entity_poly.pdbx_strand_id
1 'polypeptide(L)'
;MTKKVLVPIAPGTEEMEAITIIDIMVRAGFEVTVASADFDGALTMKASRGVTLTADCKLVDVADDEFDVIALPGASAVLKCFVTVHYWSRWFASTSTMENSWQLFAPRLLLFCSTISFTQMP
;
A
#
# COMPACT_ATOMS: atom_id res chain seq x y z
N MET A 1 16.33 9.87 -14.24
CA MET A 1 16.14 8.99 -13.07
C MET A 1 14.65 8.71 -12.98
N THR A 2 14.24 7.49 -13.29
CA THR A 2 12.84 7.06 -13.13
C THR A 2 12.57 6.87 -11.65
N LYS A 3 11.42 7.36 -11.19
CA LYS A 3 11.02 7.30 -9.77
C LYS A 3 10.33 5.97 -9.48
N LYS A 4 10.65 5.34 -8.33
CA LYS A 4 10.13 4.03 -7.96
C LYS A 4 8.94 4.13 -7.00
N VAL A 5 7.89 3.37 -7.27
CA VAL A 5 6.64 3.35 -6.49
C VAL A 5 6.33 1.92 -6.06
N LEU A 6 6.13 1.72 -4.76
CA LEU A 6 5.67 0.46 -4.20
C LEU A 6 4.17 0.52 -3.94
N VAL A 7 3.43 -0.47 -4.43
CA VAL A 7 2.00 -0.66 -4.15
C VAL A 7 1.80 -2.03 -3.50
N PRO A 8 1.75 -2.11 -2.16
CA PRO A 8 1.50 -3.38 -1.49
C PRO A 8 0.03 -3.78 -1.61
N ILE A 9 -0.22 -5.06 -1.89
CA ILE A 9 -1.54 -5.67 -1.91
C ILE A 9 -1.60 -6.84 -0.94
N ALA A 10 -2.76 -7.08 -0.35
CA ALA A 10 -3.03 -8.18 0.56
C ALA A 10 -4.44 -8.74 0.29
N PRO A 11 -4.77 -9.94 0.79
CA PRO A 11 -6.14 -10.42 0.80
C PRO A 11 -7.09 -9.36 1.40
N GLY A 12 -8.14 -9.00 0.67
CA GLY A 12 -9.10 -7.98 1.08
C GLY A 12 -8.72 -6.53 0.75
N THR A 13 -7.63 -6.27 0.01
CA THR A 13 -7.35 -4.95 -0.59
C THR A 13 -8.57 -4.44 -1.38
N GLU A 14 -8.90 -3.14 -1.26
CA GLU A 14 -9.88 -2.51 -2.14
C GLU A 14 -9.28 -2.37 -3.54
N GLU A 15 -9.86 -3.12 -4.47
CA GLU A 15 -9.34 -3.31 -5.82
C GLU A 15 -9.35 -2.03 -6.65
N MET A 16 -10.36 -1.16 -6.49
CA MET A 16 -10.48 0.04 -7.32
C MET A 16 -9.38 1.04 -6.98
N GLU A 17 -9.07 1.23 -5.71
CA GLU A 17 -7.98 2.08 -5.24
C GLU A 17 -6.63 1.51 -5.69
N ALA A 18 -6.40 0.21 -5.52
CA ALA A 18 -5.16 -0.44 -5.95
C ALA A 18 -4.93 -0.27 -7.45
N ILE A 19 -5.92 -0.62 -8.27
CA ILE A 19 -5.81 -0.53 -9.73
C ILE A 19 -5.68 0.93 -10.17
N THR A 20 -6.43 1.86 -9.56
CA THR A 20 -6.37 3.29 -9.92
C THR A 20 -4.99 3.88 -9.63
N ILE A 21 -4.41 3.57 -8.46
CA ILE A 21 -3.06 4.01 -8.10
C ILE A 21 -2.05 3.44 -9.10
N ILE A 22 -2.10 2.13 -9.37
CA ILE A 22 -1.18 1.47 -10.31
C ILE A 22 -1.30 2.10 -11.70
N ASP A 23 -2.51 2.25 -12.24
CA ASP A 23 -2.76 2.82 -13.57
C ASP A 23 -2.19 4.24 -13.68
N ILE A 24 -2.51 5.11 -12.72
CA ILE A 24 -2.04 6.51 -12.74
C ILE A 24 -0.52 6.58 -12.67
N MET A 25 0.12 5.80 -11.80
CA MET A 25 1.57 5.85 -11.61
C MET A 25 2.31 5.30 -12.84
N VAL A 26 1.84 4.19 -13.42
CA VAL A 26 2.41 3.66 -14.68
C VAL A 26 2.25 4.68 -15.80
N ARG A 27 1.08 5.31 -15.95
CA ARG A 27 0.82 6.31 -16.99
C ARG A 27 1.61 7.61 -16.78
N ALA A 28 1.96 7.93 -15.54
CA ALA A 28 2.83 9.06 -15.22
C ALA A 28 4.33 8.74 -15.39
N GLY A 29 4.68 7.53 -15.85
CA GLY A 29 6.06 7.14 -16.17
C GLY A 29 6.89 6.72 -14.96
N PHE A 30 6.25 6.33 -13.86
CA PHE A 30 6.93 5.75 -12.70
C PHE A 30 7.23 4.27 -12.91
N GLU A 31 8.27 3.77 -12.24
CA GLU A 31 8.54 2.34 -12.11
C GLU A 31 7.70 1.80 -10.94
N VAL A 32 6.62 1.09 -11.24
CA VAL A 32 5.66 0.60 -10.23
C VAL A 32 5.95 -0.86 -9.94
N THR A 33 6.06 -1.19 -8.65
CA THR A 33 6.19 -2.56 -8.15
C THR A 33 4.97 -2.89 -7.30
N VAL A 34 4.21 -3.91 -7.70
CA VAL A 34 3.10 -4.44 -6.90
C VAL A 34 3.63 -5.59 -6.04
N ALA A 35 3.61 -5.42 -4.73
CA ALA A 35 4.18 -6.40 -3.79
C ALA A 35 3.10 -7.07 -2.95
N SER A 36 3.18 -8.39 -2.80
CA SER A 36 2.29 -9.12 -1.91
C SER A 36 2.71 -8.94 -0.45
N ALA A 37 1.84 -8.34 0.35
CA ALA A 37 1.94 -8.24 1.80
C ALA A 37 1.21 -9.39 2.52
N ASP A 38 0.90 -10.48 1.81
CA ASP A 38 0.34 -11.68 2.41
C ASP A 38 1.37 -12.41 3.27
N PHE A 39 0.98 -12.86 4.46
CA PHE A 39 1.87 -13.56 5.40
C PHE A 39 2.31 -14.92 4.88
N ASP A 40 1.43 -15.61 4.15
CA ASP A 40 1.75 -16.89 3.51
C ASP A 40 2.58 -16.69 2.23
N GLY A 41 2.78 -15.44 1.81
CA GLY A 41 3.54 -15.07 0.63
C GLY A 41 2.85 -15.47 -0.68
N ALA A 42 1.52 -15.59 -0.69
CA ALA A 42 0.79 -15.83 -1.92
C ALA A 42 0.87 -14.59 -2.82
N LEU A 43 1.20 -14.78 -4.10
CA LEU A 43 1.25 -13.67 -5.06
C LEU A 43 -0.12 -13.34 -5.62
N THR A 44 -1.04 -14.30 -5.64
CA THR A 44 -2.41 -14.12 -6.14
C THR A 44 -3.39 -14.20 -4.99
N MET A 45 -4.30 -13.22 -4.91
CA MET A 45 -5.23 -13.07 -3.79
C MET A 45 -6.57 -12.50 -4.23
N LYS A 46 -7.58 -12.65 -3.37
CA LYS A 46 -8.90 -12.03 -3.55
C LYS A 46 -8.95 -10.65 -2.89
N ALA A 47 -9.35 -9.66 -3.67
CA ALA A 47 -9.66 -8.31 -3.22
C ALA A 47 -11.01 -8.25 -2.49
N SER A 48 -11.36 -7.07 -1.97
CA SER A 48 -12.53 -6.85 -1.10
C SER A 48 -13.87 -7.22 -1.74
N ARG A 49 -14.02 -7.08 -3.06
CA ARG A 49 -15.24 -7.47 -3.81
C ARG A 49 -15.03 -8.70 -4.70
N GLY A 50 -14.00 -9.50 -4.42
CA GLY A 50 -13.78 -10.80 -5.05
C GLY A 50 -13.03 -10.77 -6.38
N VAL A 51 -12.54 -9.60 -6.81
CA VAL A 51 -11.58 -9.48 -7.91
C VAL A 51 -10.29 -10.22 -7.53
N THR A 52 -9.69 -10.92 -8.49
CA THR A 52 -8.40 -11.57 -8.28
C THR A 52 -7.30 -10.57 -8.64
N LEU A 53 -6.41 -10.27 -7.70
CA LEU A 53 -5.20 -9.47 -7.92
C LEU A 53 -3.98 -10.38 -7.86
N THR A 54 -2.97 -10.06 -8.67
CA THR A 54 -1.68 -10.74 -8.66
C THR A 54 -0.57 -9.71 -8.49
N ALA A 55 0.30 -9.94 -7.51
CA ALA A 55 1.50 -9.16 -7.24
C ALA A 55 2.68 -9.64 -8.11
N ASP A 56 3.63 -8.74 -8.36
CA ASP A 56 4.86 -9.03 -9.09
C ASP A 56 5.85 -9.83 -8.25
N CYS A 57 5.92 -9.53 -6.94
CA CYS A 57 6.86 -10.11 -5.99
C CYS A 57 6.28 -10.13 -4.57
N LYS A 58 6.97 -10.76 -3.62
CA LYS A 58 6.58 -10.67 -2.21
C LYS A 58 7.18 -9.41 -1.60
N LEU A 59 6.48 -8.80 -0.65
CA LEU A 59 6.96 -7.61 0.05
C LEU A 59 8.29 -7.86 0.76
N VAL A 60 8.52 -9.09 1.24
CA VAL A 60 9.79 -9.51 1.86
C VAL A 60 10.97 -9.51 0.89
N ASP A 61 10.73 -9.72 -0.41
CA ASP A 61 11.78 -9.79 -1.43
C ASP A 61 12.32 -8.38 -1.78
N VAL A 62 11.49 -7.36 -1.59
CA VAL A 62 11.79 -5.94 -1.88
C VAL A 62 11.87 -5.09 -0.62
N ALA A 63 11.98 -5.72 0.55
CA ALA A 63 11.96 -5.02 1.84
C ALA A 63 13.18 -4.10 2.05
N ASP A 64 14.31 -4.45 1.44
CA ASP A 64 15.57 -3.70 1.50
C ASP A 64 15.73 -2.71 0.31
N ASP A 65 14.79 -2.70 -0.63
CA ASP A 65 14.83 -1.79 -1.78
C ASP A 65 14.37 -0.37 -1.41
N GLU A 66 14.96 0.64 -2.07
CA GLU A 66 14.55 2.03 -1.90
C GLU A 66 13.43 2.41 -2.88
N PHE A 67 12.33 2.93 -2.32
CA PHE A 67 11.20 3.47 -3.06
C PHE A 67 11.04 4.98 -2.79
N ASP A 68 10.70 5.75 -3.82
CA ASP A 68 10.40 7.17 -3.69
C ASP A 68 8.99 7.40 -3.11
N VAL A 69 8.05 6.50 -3.43
CA VAL A 69 6.65 6.55 -3.01
C VAL A 69 6.18 5.17 -2.59
N ILE A 70 5.41 5.10 -1.51
CA ILE A 70 4.65 3.91 -1.14
C ILE A 70 3.18 4.32 -1.11
N ALA A 71 2.39 3.71 -1.98
CA ALA A 71 0.97 4.01 -2.10
C ALA A 71 0.17 2.84 -1.52
N LEU A 72 -0.55 3.09 -0.43
CA LEU A 72 -1.28 2.08 0.32
C LEU A 72 -2.76 2.10 -0.11
N PRO A 73 -3.21 1.17 -0.97
CA PRO A 73 -4.62 1.08 -1.31
C PRO A 73 -5.44 0.70 -0.07
N GLY A 74 -6.62 1.29 0.02
CA GLY A 74 -7.55 1.18 1.13
C GLY A 74 -7.85 -0.28 1.46
N ALA A 75 -7.31 -0.77 2.55
CA ALA A 75 -7.82 -1.90 3.30
C ALA A 75 -7.10 -1.91 4.64
N SER A 76 -7.86 -2.15 5.71
CA SER A 76 -7.27 -2.36 7.03
C SER A 76 -6.24 -3.50 7.05
N ALA A 77 -6.36 -4.47 6.12
CA ALA A 77 -5.43 -5.57 5.96
C ALA A 77 -4.04 -5.10 5.48
N VAL A 78 -3.98 -4.25 4.44
CA VAL A 78 -2.69 -3.72 3.92
C VAL A 78 -1.99 -2.90 5.00
N LEU A 79 -2.72 -2.03 5.71
CA LEU A 79 -2.14 -1.24 6.80
C LEU A 79 -1.63 -2.13 7.95
N LYS A 80 -2.37 -3.17 8.34
CA LYS A 80 -1.95 -4.10 9.39
C LYS A 80 -0.71 -4.90 9.00
N CYS A 81 -0.67 -5.46 7.79
CA CYS A 81 0.53 -6.17 7.32
C CYS A 81 1.72 -5.22 7.21
N PHE A 82 1.54 -4.04 6.61
CA PHE A 82 2.60 -3.06 6.42
C PHE A 82 3.20 -2.57 7.74
N VAL A 83 2.38 -2.36 8.78
CA VAL A 83 2.86 -1.95 10.12
C VAL A 83 3.47 -3.14 10.88
N THR A 84 3.03 -4.38 10.63
CA THR A 84 3.54 -5.58 11.30
C THR A 84 4.89 -6.02 10.75
N VAL A 85 5.20 -5.75 9.47
CA VAL A 85 6.56 -5.96 8.94
C VAL A 85 7.49 -4.93 9.58
N HIS A 86 8.10 -5.35 10.70
CA HIS A 86 8.91 -4.58 11.64
C HIS A 86 10.19 -3.92 11.06
N TYR A 87 10.33 -3.90 9.74
CA TYR A 87 11.54 -3.49 9.02
C TYR A 87 11.56 -2.01 8.61
N TRP A 88 10.41 -1.34 8.59
CA TRP A 88 10.30 0.05 8.11
C TRP A 88 10.16 1.09 9.23
N SER A 89 10.61 0.74 10.45
CA SER A 89 10.71 1.69 11.56
C SER A 89 11.61 2.88 11.23
N ARG A 90 12.62 2.76 10.35
CA ARG A 90 13.42 3.91 9.89
C ARG A 90 12.64 4.95 9.09
N TRP A 91 11.57 4.54 8.41
CA TRP A 91 10.72 5.45 7.64
C TRP A 91 9.74 6.20 8.55
N PHE A 92 9.20 5.51 9.56
CA PHE A 92 8.32 6.10 10.58
C PHE A 92 9.06 6.80 11.72
N ALA A 93 10.34 6.49 11.98
CA ALA A 93 11.12 7.04 13.08
C ALA A 93 11.45 8.53 12.93
N SER A 94 11.19 9.15 11.77
CA SER A 94 11.22 10.62 11.65
C SER A 94 9.90 11.31 12.04
N THR A 95 8.84 10.55 12.35
CA THR A 95 7.54 11.10 12.80
C THR A 95 7.22 10.54 14.17
N SER A 96 7.87 11.12 15.18
CA SER A 96 7.54 10.92 16.59
C SER A 96 6.21 11.61 16.92
N THR A 97 5.12 10.85 16.90
CA THR A 97 3.98 10.92 17.86
C THR A 97 2.84 10.07 17.32
N MET A 98 2.69 8.86 17.86
CA MET A 98 1.46 8.08 17.72
C MET A 98 0.73 8.13 19.06
N GLU A 99 -0.12 9.14 19.22
CA GLU A 99 -1.17 9.14 20.24
C GLU A 99 -2.44 9.72 19.61
N ASN A 100 -3.36 8.81 19.28
CA ASN A 100 -4.81 9.03 19.17
C ASN A 100 -5.26 10.37 18.57
N SER A 101 -4.99 10.61 17.29
CA SER A 101 -5.73 11.56 16.46
C SER A 101 -5.26 11.36 15.02
N TRP A 102 -6.18 10.90 14.18
CA TRP A 102 -5.93 10.73 12.76
C TRP A 102 -5.58 12.07 12.12
N GLN A 103 -4.60 12.03 11.21
CA GLN A 103 -3.97 13.13 10.49
C GLN A 103 -2.74 13.70 11.19
N LEU A 104 -1.57 13.59 10.55
CA LEU A 104 -0.84 14.72 9.95
C LEU A 104 0.55 14.28 9.45
N PHE A 105 0.87 14.77 8.25
CA PHE A 105 2.19 15.15 7.70
C PHE A 105 3.37 14.16 7.75
N ALA A 106 3.74 13.65 6.57
CA ALA A 106 5.07 13.10 6.28
C ALA A 106 5.74 13.90 5.13
N PRO A 107 7.06 14.19 5.19
CA PRO A 107 7.80 14.91 4.15
C PRO A 107 8.13 14.05 2.90
N ARG A 108 7.71 12.78 2.90
CA ARG A 108 7.63 11.90 1.73
C ARG A 108 6.19 11.44 1.62
N LEU A 109 5.58 11.66 0.46
CA LEU A 109 4.14 11.61 0.27
C LEU A 109 3.59 10.18 0.47
N LEU A 110 3.12 9.87 1.68
CA LEU A 110 2.14 8.81 1.89
C LEU A 110 0.81 9.31 1.35
N LEU A 111 0.41 8.83 0.18
CA LEU A 111 -0.92 9.11 -0.34
C LEU A 111 -1.91 8.17 0.34
N PHE A 112 -2.51 8.63 1.43
CA PHE A 112 -3.62 7.93 2.08
C PHE A 112 -4.90 8.31 1.32
N CYS A 113 -5.48 7.37 0.57
CA CYS A 113 -6.83 7.58 0.04
C CYS A 113 -7.81 7.35 1.20
N SER A 114 -8.14 8.41 1.95
CA SER A 114 -9.21 8.34 2.93
C SER A 114 -10.53 8.15 2.17
N THR A 115 -11.08 6.95 2.25
CA THR A 115 -12.31 6.55 1.60
C THR A 115 -13.44 7.53 1.91
N ILE A 116 -14.10 8.04 0.87
CA ILE A 116 -15.48 8.54 0.97
C ILE A 116 -16.31 7.35 1.47
N SER A 117 -16.76 7.44 2.72
CA SER A 117 -17.66 6.46 3.31
C SER A 117 -19.00 6.52 2.57
N PHE A 118 -19.24 5.57 1.67
CA PHE A 118 -20.59 5.19 1.23
C PHE A 118 -20.96 3.82 1.81
N THR A 119 -20.83 3.69 3.13
CA THR A 119 -21.56 2.68 3.90
C THR A 119 -22.78 3.34 4.51
N GLN A 120 -23.84 3.45 3.71
CA GLN A 120 -25.24 3.22 4.09
C GLN A 120 -26.14 3.64 2.92
N MET A 121 -26.54 2.66 2.11
CA MET A 121 -27.88 2.67 1.52
C MET A 121 -28.46 1.25 1.68
N PRO A 122 -29.73 1.14 2.09
CA PRO A 122 -30.40 -0.13 2.39
C PRO A 122 -30.59 -1.03 1.17
#